data_AF-A0A9E8HIJ7-F1
#
_entry.id   AF-A0A9E8HIJ7-F1
#
_cell.length_a   1.000
_cell.length_b   1.000
_cell.length_c   1.000
_cell.angle_alpha   90.00
_cell.angle_beta   90.00
_cell.angle_gamma   90.00
#
_symmetry.space_group_name_H-M   'P 1'
#
loop_
_entity.id
_entity.type
_entity.pdbx_description
1 polymer ?
#
loop_
_entity_poly.entity_id
_entity_poly.type
_entity_poly.pdbx_seq_one_letter_code
_entity_poly.pdbx_strand_id
1 'polypeptide(L)'
;MSPTPFLFHVIAYVRYAAENPEKYELMFGAVTWRNEPSAELTEKGHATFRRYTHIIRQLKEHGDMPDYFDETRMSQITWATLHGLCRLKTDGVFVSLEAVEEMSLYAAEMILSVLKGHK
;
A
#
# COMPACT_ATOMS: atom_id res chain seq x y z
N MET A 1 7.93 -3.42 21.31
CA MET A 1 7.49 -4.30 20.21
C MET A 1 8.35 -3.98 19.00
N SER A 2 9.00 -4.96 18.39
CA SER A 2 9.65 -4.72 17.09
C SER A 2 8.57 -4.35 16.07
N PRO A 3 8.77 -3.37 15.17
CA PRO A 3 7.74 -3.06 14.17
C PRO A 3 7.48 -4.31 13.33
N THR A 4 6.20 -4.62 13.10
CA THR A 4 5.83 -5.76 12.25
C THR A 4 6.38 -5.52 10.84
N PRO A 5 6.73 -6.58 10.07
CA PRO A 5 7.19 -6.46 8.68
C PRO A 5 6.27 -5.58 7.81
N PHE A 6 4.97 -5.55 8.13
CA PHE A 6 3.98 -4.69 7.49
C PHE A 6 4.24 -3.20 7.70
N LEU A 7 4.56 -2.75 8.92
CA LEU A 7 4.85 -1.33 9.21
C LEU A 7 6.09 -0.84 8.46
N PHE A 8 7.15 -1.65 8.40
CA PHE A 8 8.33 -1.33 7.61
C PHE A 8 8.01 -1.22 6.11
N HIS A 9 7.19 -2.13 5.59
CA HIS A 9 6.76 -2.09 4.20
C HIS A 9 5.97 -0.81 3.89
N VAL A 10 5.06 -0.41 4.77
CA VAL A 10 4.24 0.81 4.62
C VAL A 10 5.12 2.05 4.53
N ILE A 11 6.07 2.22 5.45
CA ILE A 11 6.99 3.37 5.42
C ILE A 11 7.84 3.36 4.16
N ALA A 12 8.40 2.20 3.79
CA ALA A 12 9.21 2.08 2.57
C ALA A 12 8.40 2.43 1.32
N TYR A 13 7.13 2.00 1.24
CA TYR A 13 6.24 2.28 0.12
C TYR A 13 5.94 3.78 -0.03
N VAL A 14 5.65 4.45 1.09
CA VAL A 14 5.29 5.88 1.11
C VAL A 14 6.51 6.75 0.81
N ARG A 15 7.67 6.45 1.41
CA ARG A 15 8.94 7.12 1.07
C ARG A 15 9.27 6.97 -0.40
N TYR A 16 9.17 5.76 -0.93
CA TYR A 16 9.44 5.52 -2.34
C TYR A 16 8.56 6.40 -3.25
N ALA A 17 7.26 6.50 -2.96
CA ALA A 17 6.35 7.34 -3.72
C ALA A 17 6.71 8.84 -3.63
N ALA A 18 7.04 9.31 -2.43
CA ALA A 18 7.40 10.70 -2.18
C ALA A 18 8.74 11.10 -2.81
N GLU A 19 9.72 10.21 -2.78
CA GLU A 19 11.08 10.43 -3.32
C GLU A 19 11.13 10.20 -4.85
N ASN A 20 10.20 9.45 -5.41
CA ASN A 20 10.16 9.10 -6.84
C ASN A 20 8.77 9.36 -7.46
N PRO A 21 8.21 10.58 -7.37
CA PRO A 21 6.83 10.87 -7.76
C PRO A 21 6.56 10.57 -9.24
N GLU A 22 7.50 10.86 -10.14
CA GLU A 22 7.37 10.58 -11.57
C GLU A 22 7.34 9.07 -11.88
N LYS A 23 8.18 8.27 -11.19
CA LYS A 23 8.17 6.80 -11.35
C LYS A 23 6.90 6.21 -10.75
N TYR A 24 6.44 6.76 -9.64
CA TYR A 24 5.18 6.37 -9.02
C TYR A 24 3.98 6.67 -9.93
N GLU A 25 3.95 7.86 -10.52
CA GLU A 25 2.96 8.25 -11.53
C GLU A 25 3.03 7.35 -12.77
N LEU A 26 4.23 6.99 -13.22
CA LEU A 26 4.37 6.05 -14.33
C LEU A 26 3.72 4.71 -14.00
N MET A 27 3.90 4.17 -12.79
CA MET A 27 3.35 2.85 -12.42
C MET A 27 1.86 2.87 -12.07
N PHE A 28 1.35 3.93 -11.46
CA PHE A 28 0.01 3.95 -10.85
C PHE A 28 -0.84 5.16 -11.26
N GLY A 29 -0.32 6.02 -12.13
CA GLY A 29 -0.97 7.23 -12.59
C GLY A 29 -2.10 6.98 -13.57
N ALA A 30 -3.16 7.76 -13.45
CA ALA A 30 -4.35 7.58 -14.26
C ALA A 30 -4.09 7.86 -15.76
N VAL A 31 -3.11 8.70 -16.11
CA VAL A 31 -2.73 8.94 -17.51
C VAL A 31 -2.14 7.67 -18.14
N THR A 32 -1.23 6.99 -17.43
CA THR A 32 -0.66 5.73 -17.90
C THR A 32 -1.75 4.68 -18.16
N TRP A 33 -2.59 4.42 -17.16
CA TRP A 33 -3.57 3.32 -17.24
C TRP A 33 -4.72 3.59 -18.21
N ARG A 34 -5.00 4.86 -18.55
CA ARG A 34 -5.99 5.23 -19.56
C ARG A 34 -5.46 5.21 -21.00
N ASN A 35 -4.14 5.14 -21.19
CA ASN A 35 -3.49 5.22 -22.51
C ASN A 35 -2.75 3.93 -22.88
N GLU A 36 -3.26 2.77 -22.47
CA GLU A 36 -2.70 1.45 -22.79
C GLU A 36 -1.19 1.32 -22.45
N PRO A 37 -0.84 1.13 -21.16
CA PRO A 37 0.56 1.01 -20.76
C PRO A 37 1.26 -0.13 -21.49
N SER A 38 2.58 0.01 -21.67
CA SER A 38 3.40 -1.08 -22.20
C SER A 38 3.26 -2.34 -21.33
N ALA A 39 3.48 -3.51 -21.94
CA ALA A 39 3.45 -4.78 -21.21
C ALA A 39 4.44 -4.80 -20.04
N GLU A 40 5.62 -4.20 -20.21
CA GLU A 40 6.63 -4.09 -19.15
C GLU A 40 6.13 -3.25 -17.97
N LEU A 41 5.48 -2.13 -18.24
CA LEU A 41 4.97 -1.23 -17.19
C LEU A 41 3.79 -1.85 -16.45
N THR A 42 2.89 -2.50 -17.20
CA THR A 42 1.78 -3.29 -16.65
C THR A 42 2.30 -4.37 -15.71
N GLU A 43 3.33 -5.12 -16.13
CA GLU A 43 3.91 -6.17 -15.32
C GLU A 43 4.63 -5.63 -14.06
N LYS A 44 5.30 -4.47 -14.15
CA LYS A 44 5.89 -3.82 -12.95
C LYS A 44 4.81 -3.40 -11.94
N GLY A 45 3.69 -2.86 -12.42
CA GLY A 45 2.53 -2.53 -11.59
C GLY A 45 1.95 -3.77 -10.90
N HIS A 46 1.67 -4.82 -11.68
CA HIS A 46 1.17 -6.09 -11.17
C HIS A 46 2.15 -6.77 -10.20
N ALA A 47 3.45 -6.79 -10.48
CA ALA A 47 4.46 -7.35 -9.59
C ALA A 47 4.51 -6.63 -8.24
N THR A 48 4.32 -5.31 -8.24
CA THR A 48 4.23 -4.53 -7.01
C THR A 48 2.99 -4.90 -6.19
N PHE A 49 1.83 -5.01 -6.85
CA PHE A 49 0.62 -5.46 -6.17
C PHE A 49 0.74 -6.91 -5.65
N ARG A 50 1.32 -7.83 -6.42
CA ARG A 50 1.54 -9.22 -5.97
C ARG A 50 2.45 -9.30 -4.74
N ARG A 51 3.51 -8.49 -4.67
CA ARG A 51 4.36 -8.38 -3.47
C ARG A 51 3.57 -7.90 -2.25
N TYR A 52 2.71 -6.90 -2.44
CA TYR A 52 1.86 -6.39 -1.37
C TYR A 52 0.86 -7.45 -0.87
N THR A 53 0.16 -8.11 -1.79
CA THR A 53 -0.77 -9.20 -1.48
C THR A 53 -0.07 -10.33 -0.74
N HIS A 54 1.18 -10.66 -1.06
CA HIS A 54 1.94 -11.68 -0.33
C HIS A 54 2.09 -11.33 1.16
N ILE A 55 2.32 -10.06 1.50
CA ILE A 55 2.42 -9.61 2.90
C ILE A 55 1.08 -9.79 3.63
N ILE A 56 -0.03 -9.41 2.99
CA ILE A 56 -1.38 -9.58 3.56
C ILE A 56 -1.72 -11.06 3.77
N ARG A 57 -1.32 -11.93 2.82
CA ARG A 57 -1.51 -13.38 2.93
C ARG A 57 -0.73 -13.98 4.08
N GLN A 58 0.51 -13.55 4.29
CA GLN A 58 1.29 -13.96 5.46
C GLN A 58 0.61 -13.58 6.78
N LEU A 59 0.00 -12.39 6.87
CA LEU A 59 -0.77 -12.02 8.05
C LEU A 59 -1.95 -12.98 8.30
N LYS A 60 -2.64 -13.42 7.23
CA LYS A 60 -3.71 -14.41 7.37
C LYS A 60 -3.21 -15.80 7.77
N GLU A 61 -2.14 -16.29 7.15
CA GLU A 61 -1.56 -17.62 7.44
C GLU A 61 -1.10 -17.75 8.90
N HIS A 62 -0.72 -16.63 9.54
CA HIS A 62 -0.34 -16.58 10.94
C HIS A 62 -1.53 -16.52 11.92
N GLY A 63 -2.76 -16.58 11.42
CA GLY A 63 -3.99 -16.54 12.23
C GLY A 63 -4.41 -15.14 12.67
N ASP A 64 -3.81 -14.09 12.11
CA ASP A 64 -4.10 -12.70 12.42
C ASP A 64 -5.20 -12.12 11.49
N MET A 65 -6.06 -12.97 10.91
CA MET A 65 -7.15 -12.54 10.01
C MET A 65 -8.40 -13.43 10.16
N PRO A 66 -9.60 -12.87 10.40
CA PRO A 66 -10.85 -13.62 10.39
C PRO A 66 -11.08 -14.39 9.08
N ASP A 67 -11.63 -15.60 9.21
CA ASP A 67 -11.88 -16.51 8.07
C ASP A 67 -12.84 -15.93 7.00
N TYR A 68 -13.71 -14.99 7.40
CA TYR A 68 -14.65 -14.34 6.48
C TYR A 68 -13.99 -13.30 5.57
N PHE A 69 -12.72 -12.94 5.82
CA PHE A 69 -12.00 -12.01 4.96
C PHE A 69 -11.43 -12.71 3.72
N ASP A 70 -11.80 -12.16 2.56
CA ASP A 70 -11.16 -12.46 1.29
C ASP A 70 -9.82 -11.74 1.18
N GLU A 71 -8.74 -12.50 1.02
CA GLU A 71 -7.36 -11.98 0.96
C GLU A 71 -7.15 -10.96 -0.16
N THR A 72 -7.80 -11.19 -1.31
CA THR A 72 -7.65 -10.32 -2.48
C THR A 72 -8.36 -9.00 -2.25
N ARG A 73 -9.60 -9.03 -1.73
CA ARG A 73 -10.37 -7.82 -1.40
C ARG A 73 -9.71 -7.03 -0.29
N MET A 74 -9.21 -7.70 0.75
CA MET A 74 -8.48 -7.01 1.80
C MET A 74 -7.21 -6.35 1.25
N SER A 75 -6.44 -7.07 0.42
CA SER A 75 -5.26 -6.48 -0.24
C SER A 75 -5.62 -5.27 -1.11
N GLN A 76 -6.73 -5.30 -1.83
CA GLN A 76 -7.21 -4.16 -2.64
C GLN A 76 -7.57 -2.96 -1.76
N ILE A 77 -8.31 -3.17 -0.67
CA ILE A 77 -8.76 -2.11 0.23
C ILE A 77 -7.59 -1.47 0.97
N THR A 78 -6.71 -2.29 1.52
CA THR A 78 -5.56 -1.79 2.29
C THR A 78 -4.55 -1.12 1.37
N TRP A 79 -4.35 -1.63 0.14
CA TRP A 79 -3.54 -0.98 -0.87
C TRP A 79 -4.14 0.35 -1.33
N ALA A 80 -5.47 0.42 -1.55
CA ALA A 80 -6.15 1.67 -1.92
C ALA A 80 -5.95 2.78 -0.89
N THR A 81 -5.94 2.41 0.40
CA THR A 81 -5.66 3.36 1.50
C THR A 81 -4.24 3.93 1.38
N LEU A 82 -3.23 3.07 1.23
CA LEU A 82 -1.83 3.50 1.10
C LEU A 82 -1.59 4.26 -0.21
N HIS A 83 -2.18 3.81 -1.31
CA HIS A 83 -2.10 4.47 -2.60
C HIS A 83 -2.70 5.89 -2.51
N GLY A 84 -3.84 6.06 -1.85
CA GLY A 84 -4.45 7.37 -1.61
C GLY A 84 -3.52 8.32 -0.84
N LEU A 85 -2.85 7.84 0.21
CA LEU A 85 -1.87 8.64 0.96
C LEU A 85 -0.67 9.03 0.09
N CYS A 86 -0.15 8.10 -0.71
CA CYS A 86 0.89 8.41 -1.69
C CYS A 86 0.42 9.46 -2.69
N ARG A 87 -0.80 9.34 -3.24
CA ARG A 87 -1.38 10.33 -4.16
C ARG A 87 -1.50 11.71 -3.54
N LEU A 88 -2.00 11.81 -2.31
CA LEU A 88 -2.08 13.09 -1.59
C LEU A 88 -0.70 13.75 -1.43
N LYS A 89 0.35 12.94 -1.24
CA LYS A 89 1.73 13.45 -1.21
C LYS A 89 2.25 13.85 -2.59
N THR A 90 2.11 12.99 -3.61
CA THR A 90 2.65 13.24 -4.95
C THR A 90 1.92 14.35 -5.68
N ASP A 91 0.64 14.55 -5.39
CA ASP A 91 -0.19 15.61 -5.98
C ASP A 91 -0.01 16.96 -5.26
N GLY A 92 0.85 17.01 -4.22
CA GLY A 92 1.20 18.23 -3.50
C GLY A 92 0.19 18.68 -2.43
N VAL A 93 -0.84 17.87 -2.14
CA VAL A 93 -1.81 18.14 -1.06
C VAL A 93 -1.13 18.08 0.30
N PHE A 94 -0.24 17.11 0.51
CA PHE A 94 0.66 17.06 1.65
C PHE A 94 2.05 17.53 1.28
N VAL A 95 2.52 18.59 1.95
CA VAL A 95 3.84 19.17 1.68
C VAL A 95 4.95 18.39 2.40
N SER A 96 4.71 17.95 3.63
CA SER A 96 5.70 17.24 4.46
C SER A 96 5.70 15.72 4.19
N LEU A 97 6.91 15.14 4.11
CA LEU A 97 7.09 13.68 4.07
C LEU A 97 6.77 13.07 5.44
N GLU A 98 7.18 13.73 6.51
CA GLU A 98 6.94 13.31 7.89
C GLU A 98 5.44 13.18 8.19
N ALA A 99 4.62 14.13 7.71
CA ALA A 99 3.17 14.09 7.89
C ALA A 99 2.54 12.87 7.20
N VAL A 100 2.92 12.58 5.95
CA VAL A 100 2.37 11.41 5.24
C VAL A 100 2.90 10.09 5.81
N GLU A 101 4.14 10.04 6.30
CA GLU A 101 4.67 8.89 7.01
C GLU A 101 3.88 8.61 8.29
N GLU A 102 3.64 9.62 9.12
CA GLU A 102 2.87 9.50 10.36
C GLU A 102 1.44 9.01 10.07
N MET A 103 0.74 9.62 9.11
CA MET A 103 -0.59 9.18 8.70
C MET A 103 -0.59 7.74 8.16
N SER A 104 0.47 7.33 7.46
CA SER A 104 0.60 5.98 6.94
C SER A 104 0.81 4.96 8.05
N LEU A 105 1.50 5.33 9.13
CA LEU A 105 1.59 4.50 10.34
C LEU A 105 0.23 4.35 11.01
N TYR A 106 -0.54 5.43 11.16
CA TYR A 106 -1.90 5.34 11.69
C TYR A 106 -2.79 4.45 10.83
N ALA A 107 -2.72 4.58 9.50
CA ALA A 107 -3.43 3.71 8.58
C ALA A 107 -3.01 2.23 8.75
N ALA A 108 -1.72 1.97 8.88
CA ALA A 108 -1.22 0.61 9.05
C ALA A 108 -1.66 -0.02 10.39
N GLU A 109 -1.64 0.73 11.48
CA GLU A 109 -2.15 0.27 12.78
C GLU A 109 -3.65 -0.01 12.73
N MET A 110 -4.44 0.86 12.09
CA MET A 110 -5.88 0.61 11.87
C MET A 110 -6.11 -0.67 11.06
N ILE A 111 -5.35 -0.86 9.98
CA ILE A 111 -5.40 -2.07 9.15
C ILE A 111 -5.08 -3.30 10.00
N LEU A 112 -3.97 -3.29 10.75
CA LEU A 112 -3.59 -4.41 11.61
C LEU A 112 -4.64 -4.70 12.69
N SER A 113 -5.28 -3.67 13.25
CA SER A 113 -6.36 -3.83 14.22
C SER A 113 -7.58 -4.51 13.62
N VAL A 114 -7.99 -4.12 12.40
CA VAL A 114 -9.11 -4.76 11.70
C VAL A 114 -8.76 -6.20 11.32
N LEU A 115 -7.54 -6.41 10.82
CA LEU A 115 -7.08 -7.73 10.43
C LEU A 115 -7.06 -8.68 11.61
N LYS A 116 -6.47 -8.32 12.76
CA LYS A 116 -6.39 -9.23 13.92
C LYS A 116 -7.76 -9.69 14.47
N GLY A 117 -8.84 -9.01 14.09
CA GLY A 117 -10.17 -9.21 14.64
C GLY A 117 -10.26 -8.72 16.09
N HIS A 118 -11.41 -8.21 16.47
CA HIS A 118 -11.72 -8.09 17.90
C HIS A 118 -11.98 -9.51 18.41
N LYS A 119 -11.12 -10.01 19.31
CA LYS A 119 -11.45 -11.20 20.11
C LYS A 119 -12.66 -10.92 20.99
#